data_AF-A0A1J5HX05-F1
#
_entry.id   AF-A0A1J5HX05-F1
#
_cell.length_a   1.000
_cell.length_b   1.000
_cell.length_c   1.000
_cell.angle_alpha   90.00
_cell.angle_beta   90.00
_cell.angle_gamma   90.00
#
_symmetry.space_group_name_H-M   'P 1'
#
loop_
_entity.id
_entity.type
_entity.pdbx_description
1 polymer ?
#
loop_
_entity_poly.entity_id
_entity_poly.type
_entity_poly.pdbx_seq_one_letter_code
_entity_poly.pdbx_strand_id
1 'polypeptide(L)' 'MYGELLAFDDPETRLPASDRLEGFHPDGPCLYRRDLVPVQVNGADLPAWLYVSEDPISGRLTPLGGSRWHRKP' A
#
# COMPACT_ATOMS: atom_id res chain seq x y z
N MET A 1 -10.60 -4.33 -3.88
CA MET A 1 -9.22 -4.10 -4.37
C MET A 1 -8.54 -5.44 -4.37
N TYR A 2 -7.80 -5.76 -5.44
CA TYR A 2 -7.04 -7.00 -5.55
C TYR A 2 -5.56 -6.64 -5.72
N GLY A 3 -4.71 -7.38 -5.06
CA GLY A 3 -3.26 -7.23 -5.11
C GLY A 3 -2.57 -8.50 -4.66
N GLU A 4 -1.30 -8.37 -4.32
CA GLU A 4 -0.46 -9.44 -3.80
C GLU A 4 -0.05 -9.08 -2.37
N LEU A 5 -0.03 -10.07 -1.48
CA LEU A 5 0.45 -9.88 -0.11
C LEU A 5 1.92 -10.33 -0.04
N LEU A 6 2.79 -9.42 0.39
CA LEU A 6 4.18 -9.73 0.68
C LEU A 6 4.35 -9.89 2.19
N ALA A 7 4.94 -11.01 2.59
CA ALA A 7 5.39 -11.25 3.96
C ALA A 7 6.93 -11.21 3.99
N PHE A 8 7.49 -10.56 5.01
CA PHE A 8 8.94 -10.46 5.19
C PHE A 8 9.34 -11.21 6.45
N ASP A 9 10.39 -12.02 6.35
CA ASP A 9 10.97 -12.72 7.50
C ASP A 9 11.88 -11.78 8.34
N ASP A 10 12.28 -10.63 7.76
CA ASP A 10 13.11 -9.58 8.34
C ASP A 10 12.42 -8.19 8.28
N PRO A 11 11.24 -8.01 8.90
CA PRO A 11 10.43 -6.79 8.76
C PRO A 11 11.15 -5.53 9.26
N GLU A 12 11.99 -5.64 10.28
CA GLU A 12 12.79 -4.54 10.82
C GLU A 12 13.76 -3.94 9.80
N THR A 13 14.15 -4.71 8.77
CA THR A 13 15.03 -4.24 7.70
C THR A 13 14.24 -3.91 6.42
N ARG A 14 13.29 -4.77 6.05
CA ARG A 14 12.53 -4.62 4.79
C ARG A 14 11.52 -3.50 4.83
N LEU A 15 10.81 -3.34 5.95
CA LEU A 15 9.76 -2.33 6.04
C LEU A 15 10.34 -0.90 5.96
N PRO A 16 11.43 -0.54 6.67
CA PRO A 16 12.07 0.76 6.46
C PRO A 16 12.68 0.95 5.07
N ALA A 17 13.07 -0.12 4.37
CA ALA A 17 13.51 -0.04 2.99
C ALA A 17 12.35 0.28 2.05
N SER A 18 11.19 -0.36 2.24
CA SER A 18 9.94 -0.04 1.53
C SER A 18 9.48 1.38 1.84
N ASP A 19 9.47 1.79 3.11
CA ASP A 19 9.10 3.16 3.53
C ASP A 19 9.93 4.20 2.75
N ARG A 20 11.25 4.00 2.63
CA ARG A 20 12.15 4.88 1.87
C ARG A 20 11.88 4.86 0.37
N LEU A 21 11.57 3.70 -0.21
CA LEU A 21 11.25 3.58 -1.63
C LEU A 21 9.98 4.35 -2.00
N GLU A 22 8.96 4.28 -1.14
CA GLU A 22 7.69 4.99 -1.31
C GLU A 22 7.77 6.46 -0.89
N GLY A 23 8.88 6.88 -0.27
CA GLY A 23 9.03 8.22 0.32
C GLY A 23 8.12 8.45 1.53
N PHE A 24 7.72 7.40 2.23
CA PHE A 24 6.93 7.46 3.45
C PHE A 24 7.79 7.93 4.63
N HIS A 25 7.29 8.94 5.34
CA HIS A 25 7.96 9.54 6.51
C HIS A 25 6.94 9.72 7.63
N PRO A 26 6.96 8.90 8.70
CA PRO A 26 5.93 8.94 9.74
C PRO A 26 5.93 10.26 10.54
N ASP A 27 7.10 10.89 10.70
CA ASP A 27 7.28 12.12 11.50
C ASP A 27 7.45 13.38 10.64
N GLY A 28 7.17 13.31 9.34
CA GLY A 28 7.44 14.40 8.41
C GLY A 28 6.45 14.47 7.24
N PRO A 29 6.55 15.52 6.41
CA PRO A 29 5.71 15.64 5.23
C PRO A 29 5.96 14.47 4.27
N CYS A 30 4.91 13.71 3.96
CA CYS A 30 4.94 12.68 2.93
C CYS A 30 3.57 12.55 2.25
N LEU A 31 3.52 11.83 1.12
CA LEU A 31 2.31 11.68 0.33
C LEU A 31 1.35 10.62 0.90
N TYR A 32 1.83 9.77 1.80
CA TYR A 32 1.13 8.56 2.20
C TYR A 32 0.97 8.48 3.71
N ARG A 33 -0.15 7.91 4.16
CA ARG A 33 -0.32 7.32 5.49
C ARG A 33 -0.23 5.80 5.38
N ARG A 34 0.31 5.14 6.41
CA ARG A 34 0.37 3.68 6.48
C ARG A 34 -0.74 3.16 7.39
N ASP A 35 -1.73 2.51 6.79
CA ASP A 35 -2.89 1.95 7.50
C ASP A 35 -2.80 0.43 7.57
N LEU A 36 -3.21 -0.14 8.71
CA LEU A 36 -3.39 -1.58 8.86
C LEU A 36 -4.81 -1.93 8.41
N VAL A 37 -4.93 -2.68 7.32
CA VAL A 37 -6.22 -3.06 6.74
C VAL A 37 -6.41 -4.57 6.76
N PRO A 38 -7.64 -5.07 6.97
CA PRO A 38 -7.92 -6.49 6.78
C PRO A 38 -7.87 -6.82 5.28
N VAL A 39 -7.13 -7.87 4.92
CA VAL A 39 -7.06 -8.42 3.56
C VAL A 39 -7.42 -9.89 3.59
N GLN A 40 -8.14 -10.35 2.57
CA GLN A 40 -8.49 -11.75 2.44
C GLN A 40 -7.45 -12.48 1.57
N VAL A 41 -6.82 -13.52 2.12
CA VAL A 41 -5.84 -14.37 1.44
C VAL A 41 -6.22 -15.83 1.65
N ASN A 42 -6.47 -16.56 0.56
CA ASN A 42 -6.87 -17.97 0.59
C ASN A 42 -8.07 -18.27 1.52
N GLY A 43 -9.02 -17.32 1.62
CA GLY A 43 -10.20 -17.45 2.46
C GLY A 43 -10.00 -17.09 3.94
N ALA A 44 -8.81 -16.65 4.34
CA ALA A 44 -8.52 -16.14 5.68
C ALA A 44 -8.33 -14.62 5.66
N ASP A 45 -8.80 -13.94 6.71
CA ASP A 45 -8.58 -12.50 6.89
C ASP A 45 -7.30 -12.27 7.68
N LEU A 46 -6.37 -11.51 7.10
CA LEU A 46 -5.08 -11.17 7.67
C LEU A 46 -4.92 -9.64 7.72
N PRO A 47 -4.27 -9.08 8.75
CA PRO A 47 -3.90 -7.67 8.73
C PRO A 47 -2.71 -7.45 7.79
N ALA A 48 -2.78 -6.40 6.96
CA ALA A 48 -1.68 -5.98 6.10
C ALA A 48 -1.50 -4.47 6.13
N TRP A 49 -0.25 -4.01 6.03
CA TRP A 49 0.07 -2.59 5.88
C TRP A 49 -0.21 -2.13 4.45
N LEU A 50 -0.92 -1.01 4.31
CA LEU A 50 -1.23 -0.37 3.04
C LEU A 50 -0.84 1.11 3.09
N TYR A 51 -0.15 1.59 2.05
CA TYR A 51 0.11 3.01 1.86
C TYR A 51 -1.08 3.67 1.17
N VAL A 52 -1.70 4.64 1.84
CA VAL A 52 -2.88 5.35 1.38
C VAL A 52 -2.50 6.81 1.18
N SER A 53 -2.74 7.36 -0.01
CA SER A 53 -2.52 8.78 -0.27
C SER A 53 -3.54 9.60 0.52
N GLU A 54 -3.07 10.60 1.30
CA GLU A 54 -3.97 11.48 2.07
C GLU A 54 -4.57 12.62 1.23
N ASP A 55 -3.88 13.03 0.18
CA ASP A 55 -4.42 14.02 -0.75
C ASP A 55 -5.39 13.32 -1.72
N PRO A 56 -6.63 13.80 -1.89
CA PRO A 56 -7.48 13.45 -3.04
C PRO A 56 -6.87 14.09 -4.29
N ILE A 57 -5.67 13.64 -4.65
CA ILE A 57 -4.72 14.14 -5.66
C ILE A 57 -5.39 15.07 -6.67
N SER A 58 -5.55 16.34 -6.27
CA SER A 58 -5.94 17.50 -7.08
C SER A 58 -6.87 17.28 -8.30
N GLY A 59 -7.78 16.29 -8.30
CA GLY A 59 -8.52 15.86 -9.50
C GLY A 59 -7.67 15.33 -10.68
N ARG A 60 -6.38 15.02 -10.47
CA ARG A 60 -5.45 14.53 -11.51
C ARG A 60 -5.39 13.00 -11.62
N LEU A 61 -5.85 12.29 -10.60
CA LEU A 61 -5.97 10.83 -10.67
C LEU A 61 -7.31 10.41 -11.24
N THR A 62 -7.26 9.53 -12.25
CA THR A 62 -8.43 8.83 -12.75
C THR A 62 -8.55 7.50 -12.01
N PRO A 63 -9.66 7.24 -11.30
CA PRO A 63 -9.93 5.92 -10.77
C PRO A 63 -9.91 4.87 -11.89
N LEU A 64 -9.37 3.69 -11.62
CA LEU A 64 -9.23 2.63 -12.61
C LEU A 64 -10.56 2.09 -13.19
N GLY A 65 -11.72 2.53 -12.68
CA GLY A 65 -13.04 1.99 -13.02
C GLY A 65 -13.30 0.56 -12.48
N GLY A 66 -12.25 -0.08 -11.95
CA GLY A 66 -12.29 -1.37 -11.28
C GLY A 66 -11.20 -1.44 -10.21
N SER A 67 -11.17 -2.52 -9.43
CA SER A 67 -10.29 -2.63 -8.27
C SER A 67 -9.05 -3.51 -8.50
N ARG A 68 -8.72 -3.79 -9.76
CA ARG A 68 -7.58 -4.62 -10.21
C ARG A 68 -6.68 -3.76 -11.08
N TRP A 69 -5.38 -3.79 -10.81
CA TRP A 69 -4.42 -3.24 -11.76
C TRP A 69 -4.37 -4.10 -13.02
N HIS A 70 -4.22 -3.48 -14.18
CA HIS A 70 -4.04 -4.21 -15.42
C HIS A 70 -2.66 -4.88 -15.38
N ARG A 71 -2.59 -6.19 -15.60
CA ARG A 71 -1.29 -6.82 -15.90
C ARG A 71 -0.80 -6.24 -17.22
N LYS A 72 0.46 -5.79 -17.25
CA LYS A 72 1.12 -5.52 -18.53
C LYS A 72 1.13 -6.84 -19.34
N PRO A 73 0.86 -6.78 -20.65
CA PRO A 73 0.95 -7.95 -21.53
C PRO A 73 2.38 -8.50 -21.59
#